data_AF-A0A948LLB6-F1
#
_entry.id   AF-A0A948LLB6-F1
#
_cell.length_a   1.000
_cell.length_b   1.000
_cell.length_c   1.000
_cell.angle_alpha   90.00
_cell.angle_beta   90.00
_cell.angle_gamma   90.00
#
_symmetry.space_group_name_H-M   'P 1'
#
loop_
_entity.id
_entity.type
_entity.pdbx_description
1 polymer ?
#
loop_
_entity_poly.entity_id
_entity_poly.type
_entity_poly.pdbx_seq_one_letter_code
_entity_poly.pdbx_strand_id
1 'polypeptide(L)'
;MRRGRSTILAILLVAPLMMARPAQAVDQPFDAGLMRLAEVLGSLHFLRNLCGEKGDQWRGLMERLLAAENPDEERRARFVANFNRGYRSFEGTYTSCTASATEAIGRYTVEGETLARELAARYGN
;
A
#
# COMPACT_ATOMS: atom_id res chain seq x y z
N MET A 1 0.92 63.18 -48.98
CA MET A 1 -0.36 62.53 -48.63
C MET A 1 -0.43 61.17 -49.33
N ARG A 2 -0.29 60.05 -48.61
CA ARG A 2 -0.70 58.71 -49.07
C ARG A 2 -0.89 57.77 -47.87
N ARG A 3 -1.96 56.98 -47.98
CA ARG A 3 -2.62 56.16 -46.97
C ARG A 3 -1.83 54.89 -46.64
N GLY A 4 -2.09 54.32 -45.46
CA GLY A 4 -1.78 52.91 -45.16
C GLY A 4 -2.21 52.49 -43.75
N ARG A 5 -3.51 52.21 -43.53
CA ARG A 5 -3.98 51.47 -42.35
C ARG A 5 -3.58 50.01 -42.56
N SER A 6 -2.87 49.41 -41.62
CA SER A 6 -2.66 47.96 -41.59
C SER A 6 -2.91 47.43 -40.18
N THR A 7 -4.11 46.90 -39.99
CA THR A 7 -4.49 46.06 -38.84
C THR A 7 -3.85 44.68 -39.02
N ILE A 8 -2.95 44.29 -38.11
CA ILE A 8 -2.41 42.93 -38.08
C ILE A 8 -3.25 42.09 -37.10
N LEU A 9 -3.85 41.05 -37.67
CA LEU A 9 -4.71 40.05 -37.05
C LEU A 9 -3.87 39.05 -36.23
N ALA A 10 -4.39 38.70 -35.05
CA ALA A 10 -3.83 37.72 -34.12
C ALA A 10 -3.82 36.29 -34.68
N ILE A 11 -2.78 35.51 -34.36
CA ILE A 11 -2.79 34.04 -34.46
C ILE A 11 -2.32 33.49 -33.10
N LEU A 12 -3.30 33.09 -32.27
CA LEU A 12 -3.07 32.31 -31.06
C LEU A 12 -2.99 30.83 -31.47
N LEU A 13 -1.78 30.28 -31.51
CA LEU A 13 -1.54 28.84 -31.63
C LEU A 13 -1.95 28.16 -30.31
N VAL A 14 -3.15 27.62 -30.24
CA VAL A 14 -3.60 26.74 -29.15
C VAL A 14 -3.15 25.33 -29.50
N ALA A 15 -2.01 24.90 -28.97
CA ALA A 15 -1.56 23.51 -29.07
C ALA A 15 -2.40 22.63 -28.11
N PRO A 16 -2.97 21.50 -28.57
CA PRO A 16 -3.69 20.60 -27.69
C PRO A 16 -2.68 19.85 -26.81
N LEU A 17 -2.68 20.12 -25.50
CA LEU A 17 -2.10 19.20 -24.52
C LEU A 17 -2.89 17.90 -24.60
N MET A 18 -2.33 16.88 -25.25
CA MET A 18 -2.79 15.51 -25.04
C MET A 18 -2.51 15.14 -23.58
N MET A 19 -3.54 15.23 -22.75
CA MET A 19 -3.51 14.66 -21.41
C MET A 19 -3.49 13.14 -21.55
N ALA A 20 -2.30 12.55 -21.49
CA ALA A 20 -2.15 11.12 -21.26
C ALA A 20 -2.80 10.82 -19.91
N ARG A 21 -3.96 10.14 -19.91
CA ARG A 21 -4.56 9.63 -18.68
C ARG A 21 -3.61 8.56 -18.12
N PRO A 22 -3.26 8.61 -16.82
CA PRO A 22 -2.47 7.54 -16.22
C PRO A 22 -3.22 6.23 -16.43
N ALA A 23 -2.51 5.21 -16.94
CA ALA A 23 -3.05 3.87 -17.02
C ALA A 23 -3.30 3.40 -15.58
N GLN A 24 -4.58 3.25 -15.20
CA GLN A 24 -4.91 2.69 -13.90
C GLN A 24 -4.47 1.23 -13.92
N ALA A 25 -3.61 0.84 -12.97
CA ALA A 25 -3.31 -0.56 -12.75
C ALA A 25 -4.63 -1.29 -12.46
N VAL A 26 -4.99 -2.26 -13.29
CA VAL A 26 -6.16 -3.09 -13.04
C VAL A 26 -5.82 -3.97 -11.83
N ASP A 27 -6.61 -3.83 -10.75
CA ASP A 27 -6.45 -4.65 -9.56
C ASP A 27 -6.50 -6.14 -9.93
N GLN A 28 -5.45 -6.88 -9.58
CA GLN A 28 -5.36 -8.30 -9.82
C GLN A 28 -6.26 -9.06 -8.82
N PRO A 29 -6.76 -10.27 -9.17
CA PRO A 29 -7.63 -11.04 -8.28
C PRO A 29 -7.04 -11.31 -6.89
N PHE A 30 -5.71 -11.31 -6.77
CA PHE A 30 -4.99 -11.55 -5.52
C PHE A 30 -4.66 -10.28 -4.72
N ASP A 31 -4.88 -9.09 -5.27
CA ASP A 31 -4.49 -7.83 -4.61
C ASP A 31 -5.16 -7.65 -3.27
N ALA A 32 -6.45 -7.98 -3.16
CA ALA A 32 -7.17 -7.89 -1.88
C ALA A 32 -6.49 -8.74 -0.79
N GLY A 33 -6.03 -9.95 -1.14
CA GLY A 33 -5.32 -10.84 -0.21
C GLY A 33 -3.95 -10.29 0.18
N LEU A 34 -3.19 -9.72 -0.76
CA LEU A 34 -1.91 -9.09 -0.47
C LEU A 34 -2.06 -7.82 0.40
N MET A 35 -3.10 -7.02 0.16
CA MET A 35 -3.42 -5.85 0.99
C MET A 35 -3.79 -6.28 2.42
N ARG A 36 -4.56 -7.37 2.55
CA ARG A 36 -4.87 -7.94 3.87
C ARG A 36 -3.61 -8.48 4.56
N LEU A 37 -2.73 -9.17 3.82
CA LEU A 37 -1.46 -9.65 4.35
C LEU A 37 -0.61 -8.48 4.89
N ALA A 38 -0.53 -7.36 4.17
CA ALA A 38 0.17 -6.17 4.63
C ALA A 38 -0.42 -5.59 5.94
N GLU A 39 -1.74 -5.55 6.06
CA GLU A 39 -2.42 -5.14 7.30
C GLU A 39 -2.11 -6.08 8.47
N VAL A 40 -2.09 -7.39 8.23
CA VAL A 40 -1.71 -8.40 9.24
C VAL A 40 -0.26 -8.20 9.70
N LEU A 41 0.67 -7.93 8.78
CA LEU A 41 2.06 -7.65 9.12
C LEU A 41 2.19 -6.38 9.98
N GLY A 42 1.43 -5.33 9.70
CA GLY A 42 1.39 -4.11 10.51
C GLY A 42 0.86 -4.36 11.92
N SER A 43 -0.19 -5.17 12.02
CA SER A 43 -0.80 -5.59 13.29
C SER A 43 0.19 -6.36 14.16
N LEU A 44 0.89 -7.33 13.58
CA LEU A 44 1.92 -8.13 14.26
C LEU A 44 3.13 -7.28 14.64
N HIS A 45 3.52 -6.32 13.79
CA HIS A 45 4.61 -5.40 14.10
C HIS A 45 4.34 -4.61 15.38
N PHE A 46 3.12 -4.09 15.56
CA PHE A 46 2.76 -3.39 16.79
C PHE A 46 2.71 -4.36 17.98
N LEU A 47 1.88 -5.41 17.90
CA LEU A 47 1.58 -6.27 19.03
C LEU A 47 2.81 -7.00 19.57
N ARG A 48 3.68 -7.51 18.70
CA ARG A 48 4.86 -8.27 19.13
C ARG A 48 5.92 -7.37 19.76
N ASN A 49 6.11 -6.15 19.23
CA ASN A 49 6.97 -5.14 19.88
C ASN A 49 6.42 -4.75 21.25
N LEU A 50 5.11 -4.54 21.38
CA LEU A 50 4.47 -4.25 22.66
C LEU A 50 4.70 -5.38 23.69
N CYS A 51 4.74 -6.62 23.23
CA CYS A 51 4.98 -7.81 24.04
C CYS A 51 6.46 -8.23 24.16
N GLY A 52 7.39 -7.33 23.83
CA GLY A 52 8.82 -7.47 24.14
C GLY A 52 9.65 -8.16 23.07
N GLU A 53 9.09 -8.48 21.90
CA GLU A 53 9.89 -8.82 20.74
C GLU A 53 10.71 -7.60 20.30
N LYS A 54 12.01 -7.78 20.08
CA LYS A 54 12.88 -6.70 19.64
C LYS A 54 13.12 -6.83 18.15
N GLY A 55 13.04 -5.69 17.45
CA GLY A 55 13.49 -5.55 16.07
C GLY A 55 12.36 -5.27 15.09
N ASP A 56 12.67 -5.47 13.82
CA ASP A 56 11.88 -5.05 12.68
C ASP A 56 11.40 -6.23 11.83
N GLN A 57 11.43 -7.46 12.35
CA GLN A 57 11.07 -8.69 11.61
C GLN A 57 9.81 -8.54 10.74
N TRP A 58 8.72 -8.02 11.31
CA TRP A 58 7.44 -7.84 10.63
C TRP A 58 7.47 -6.73 9.58
N ARG A 59 8.24 -5.67 9.83
CA ARG A 59 8.50 -4.62 8.84
C ARG A 59 9.38 -5.15 7.71
N GLY A 60 10.41 -5.94 8.01
CA GLY A 60 11.24 -6.60 7.01
C GLY A 60 10.46 -7.60 6.17
N LEU A 61 9.45 -8.29 6.72
CA LEU A 61 8.51 -9.09 5.94
C LEU A 61 7.69 -8.23 4.97
N MET A 62 7.22 -7.06 5.43
CA MET A 62 6.51 -6.10 4.57
C MET A 62 7.41 -5.56 3.45
N GLU A 63 8.67 -5.28 3.74
CA GLU A 63 9.66 -4.87 2.74
C GLU A 63 9.94 -5.96 1.71
N ARG A 64 10.05 -7.23 2.14
CA ARG A 64 10.17 -8.37 1.23
C ARG A 64 8.95 -8.54 0.34
N LEU A 65 7.74 -8.33 0.89
CA LEU A 65 6.50 -8.34 0.12
C LEU A 65 6.52 -7.25 -0.97
N LEU A 66 6.88 -6.01 -0.62
CA LEU A 66 7.01 -4.92 -1.58
C LEU A 66 8.07 -5.20 -2.65
N ALA A 67 9.19 -5.80 -2.28
CA ALA A 67 10.25 -6.16 -3.22
C ALA A 67 9.80 -7.25 -4.19
N ALA A 68 9.08 -8.27 -3.72
CA ALA A 68 8.55 -9.35 -4.55
C ALA A 68 7.49 -8.86 -5.54
N GLU A 69 6.57 -8.02 -5.06
CA GLU A 69 5.47 -7.51 -5.87
C GLU A 69 5.88 -6.40 -6.85
N ASN A 70 7.02 -5.75 -6.60
CA ASN A 70 7.55 -4.60 -7.34
C ASN A 70 6.43 -3.63 -7.81
N PRO A 71 5.59 -3.12 -6.88
CA PRO A 71 4.42 -2.33 -7.24
C PRO A 71 4.83 -0.94 -7.76
N ASP A 72 3.97 -0.37 -8.61
CA ASP A 72 4.03 1.07 -8.89
C ASP A 72 3.75 1.91 -7.62
N GLU A 73 3.92 3.22 -7.73
CA GLU A 73 3.80 4.13 -6.58
C GLU A 73 2.42 4.08 -5.92
N GLU A 74 1.35 3.98 -6.72
CA GLU A 74 -0.03 3.93 -6.22
C GLU A 74 -0.29 2.62 -5.45
N ARG A 75 0.06 1.48 -6.04
CA ARG A 75 -0.09 0.16 -5.40
C ARG A 75 0.82 0.05 -4.18
N ARG A 76 2.03 0.62 -4.20
CA ARG A 76 2.91 0.73 -3.04
C ARG A 76 2.27 1.55 -1.91
N ALA A 77 1.65 2.68 -2.24
CA ALA A 77 0.97 3.52 -1.25
C ALA A 77 -0.18 2.76 -0.57
N ARG A 78 -0.94 1.96 -1.33
CA ARG A 78 -2.00 1.09 -0.77
C ARG A 78 -1.44 0.04 0.19
N PHE A 79 -0.35 -0.62 -0.17
CA PHE A 79 0.35 -1.57 0.70
C PHE A 79 0.76 -0.93 2.03
N VAL A 80 1.42 0.24 1.97
CA VAL A 80 1.85 0.99 3.15
C VAL A 80 0.66 1.46 3.98
N ALA A 81 -0.42 1.92 3.34
CA ALA A 81 -1.64 2.35 4.03
C ALA A 81 -2.29 1.20 4.81
N ASN A 82 -2.34 -0.01 4.25
CA ASN A 82 -2.87 -1.19 4.93
C ASN A 82 -1.99 -1.63 6.09
N PHE A 83 -0.67 -1.66 5.92
CA PHE A 83 0.26 -1.91 7.02
C PHE A 83 0.04 -0.92 8.19
N ASN A 84 -0.01 0.38 7.88
CA ASN A 84 -0.21 1.41 8.89
C ASN A 84 -1.59 1.31 9.56
N ARG A 85 -2.63 0.90 8.82
CA ARG A 85 -3.97 0.62 9.38
C ARG A 85 -3.89 -0.48 10.44
N GLY A 86 -3.24 -1.60 10.12
CA GLY A 86 -3.06 -2.72 11.05
C GLY A 86 -2.30 -2.30 12.31
N TYR A 87 -1.20 -1.57 12.15
CA TYR A 87 -0.42 -1.03 13.27
C TYR A 87 -1.27 -0.14 14.19
N ARG A 88 -1.96 0.85 13.61
CA ARG A 88 -2.77 1.83 14.35
C ARG A 88 -4.01 1.24 15.03
N SER A 89 -4.52 0.12 14.53
CA SER A 89 -5.69 -0.57 15.10
C SER A 89 -5.44 -1.02 16.53
N PHE A 90 -4.18 -1.32 16.88
CA PHE A 90 -3.78 -1.74 18.22
C PHE A 90 -3.10 -0.63 19.02
N GLU A 91 -2.39 0.29 18.35
CA GLU A 91 -1.77 1.47 18.97
C GLU A 91 -2.74 2.30 19.80
N GLY A 92 -3.98 2.48 19.33
CA GLY A 92 -5.00 3.22 20.07
C GLY A 92 -5.60 2.47 21.27
N THR A 93 -5.41 1.16 21.37
CA THR A 93 -6.12 0.29 22.34
C THR A 93 -5.18 -0.27 23.41
N TYR A 94 -3.94 -0.60 23.06
CA TYR A 94 -3.01 -1.25 23.98
C TYR A 94 -1.80 -0.36 24.27
N THR A 95 -1.52 -0.16 25.57
CA THR A 95 -0.34 0.57 26.07
C THR A 95 0.65 -0.35 26.80
N SER A 96 0.26 -1.59 27.08
CA SER A 96 1.09 -2.64 27.66
C SER A 96 0.66 -4.00 27.13
N CYS A 97 1.55 -5.00 27.20
CA CYS A 97 1.22 -6.36 26.80
C CYS A 97 0.20 -6.97 27.78
N THR A 98 -0.98 -7.30 27.27
CA THR A 98 -2.06 -7.95 28.03
C THR A 98 -2.31 -9.37 27.49
N ALA A 99 -3.08 -10.18 28.23
CA ALA A 99 -3.48 -11.50 27.74
C ALA A 99 -4.22 -11.41 26.38
N SER A 100 -5.09 -10.42 26.20
CA SER A 100 -5.81 -10.24 24.93
C SER A 100 -4.90 -9.76 23.79
N ALA A 101 -3.82 -9.01 24.08
CA ALA A 101 -2.80 -8.68 23.10
C ALA A 101 -2.05 -9.94 22.63
N THR A 102 -1.68 -10.83 23.56
CA THR A 102 -1.05 -12.12 23.25
C THR A 102 -1.96 -13.02 22.42
N GLU A 103 -3.25 -13.10 22.76
CA GLU A 103 -4.24 -13.83 21.96
C GLU A 103 -4.38 -13.23 20.54
N ALA A 104 -4.36 -11.90 20.42
CA ALA A 104 -4.37 -11.24 19.12
C ALA A 104 -3.13 -11.62 18.29
N ILE A 105 -1.93 -11.66 18.89
CA ILE A 105 -0.72 -12.14 18.20
C ILE A 105 -0.95 -13.54 17.60
N GLY A 106 -1.49 -14.46 18.39
CA GLY A 106 -1.79 -15.82 17.93
C GLY A 106 -2.74 -15.84 16.73
N ARG A 107 -3.86 -15.12 16.81
CA ARG A 107 -4.85 -15.04 15.72
C ARG A 107 -4.27 -14.46 14.44
N TYR A 108 -3.57 -13.32 14.53
CA TYR A 108 -2.99 -12.66 13.37
C TYR A 108 -1.83 -13.45 12.76
N THR A 109 -1.09 -14.23 13.56
CA THR A 109 -0.07 -15.16 13.05
C THR A 109 -0.73 -16.23 12.18
N VAL A 110 -1.77 -16.90 12.69
CA VAL A 110 -2.50 -17.93 11.93
C VAL A 110 -3.12 -17.36 10.65
N GLU A 111 -3.71 -16.16 10.73
CA GLU A 111 -4.28 -15.48 9.57
C GLU A 111 -3.21 -15.17 8.52
N GLY A 112 -2.09 -14.56 8.91
CA GLY A 112 -1.01 -14.19 7.99
C GLY A 112 -0.41 -15.39 7.28
N GLU A 113 -0.19 -16.49 8.01
CA GLU A 113 0.29 -17.73 7.41
C GLU A 113 -0.73 -18.34 6.44
N THR A 114 -2.02 -18.30 6.77
CA THR A 114 -3.09 -18.83 5.92
C THR A 114 -3.19 -18.03 4.63
N LEU A 115 -3.21 -16.70 4.72
CA LEU A 115 -3.19 -15.80 3.55
C LEU A 115 -2.00 -16.08 2.66
N ALA A 116 -0.78 -16.15 3.23
CA ALA A 116 0.43 -16.39 2.46
C ALA A 116 0.38 -17.74 1.73
N ARG A 117 -0.06 -18.82 2.40
CA ARG A 117 -0.21 -20.15 1.79
C ARG A 117 -1.26 -20.16 0.68
N GLU A 118 -2.41 -19.56 0.90
CA GLU A 118 -3.50 -19.54 -0.09
C GLU A 118 -3.14 -18.72 -1.33
N LEU A 119 -2.49 -17.56 -1.14
CA LEU A 119 -2.01 -16.72 -2.23
C LEU A 119 -0.96 -17.46 -3.07
N ALA A 120 0.03 -18.07 -2.42
CA ALA A 120 1.05 -18.85 -3.13
C ALA A 120 0.45 -20.06 -3.86
N ALA A 121 -0.47 -20.80 -3.22
CA ALA A 121 -1.09 -21.98 -3.82
C ALA A 121 -1.95 -21.64 -5.06
N ARG A 122 -2.58 -20.47 -5.07
CA ARG A 122 -3.49 -20.07 -6.16
C ARG A 122 -2.79 -19.27 -7.26
N TYR A 123 -1.77 -18.49 -6.92
CA TYR A 123 -1.19 -17.47 -7.79
C TYR A 123 0.34 -17.51 -7.90
N GLY A 124 1.02 -18.44 -7.22
CA GLY A 124 2.49 -18.52 -7.18
C GLY A 124 3.17 -19.27 -8.34
N ASN A 125 2.48 -19.46 -9.46
CA ASN A 125 3.00 -20.15 -10.66
C ASN A 125 3.33 -19.17 -11.77
#